data_AF-A0A0Q4HA64-F1
#
_entry.id   AF-A0A0Q4HA64-F1
#
_cell.length_a   1.000
_cell.length_b   1.000
_cell.length_c   1.000
_cell.angle_alpha   90.00
_cell.angle_beta   90.00
_cell.angle_gamma   90.00
#
_symmetry.space_group_name_H-M   'P 1'
#
loop_
_entity.id
_entity.type
_entity.pdbx_description
1 polymer ?
#
loop_
_entity_poly.entity_id
_entity_poly.type
_entity_poly.pdbx_seq_one_letter_code
_entity_poly.pdbx_strand_id
1 'polypeptide(L)'
;MMGVLVLAVVVLAPTIAQLAEQRQKIAELQATVSQQESEVQRLRDERERWNDETFITTQARDRLAYVMPGEVSYLVIDDRSEAAKTDATTEVSADVTEMKGDWMSTILSSVMTAGLAPAAGGAG
;
A
#
# COMPACT_ATOMS: atom_id res chain seq x y z
N MET A 1 -39.49 -32.81 47.79
CA MET A 1 -39.46 -32.30 46.39
C MET A 1 -38.37 -31.24 46.20
N MET A 2 -38.40 -30.09 46.90
CA MET A 2 -37.43 -29.00 46.71
C MET A 2 -35.95 -29.39 46.89
N GLY A 3 -35.60 -30.18 47.92
CA GLY A 3 -34.21 -30.59 48.16
C GLY A 3 -33.57 -31.44 47.06
N VAL A 4 -34.38 -32.19 46.30
CA VAL A 4 -33.90 -33.01 45.17
C VAL A 4 -33.50 -32.12 43.99
N LEU A 5 -34.25 -31.05 43.73
CA LEU A 5 -33.92 -30.08 42.69
C LEU A 5 -32.63 -29.34 43.02
N VAL A 6 -32.44 -28.93 44.28
CA VAL A 6 -31.20 -28.26 44.71
C VAL A 6 -30.00 -29.19 44.54
N LEU A 7 -30.11 -30.47 44.96
CA LEU A 7 -29.05 -31.46 44.77
C LEU A 7 -28.74 -31.70 43.28
N ALA A 8 -29.77 -31.80 42.43
CA ALA A 8 -29.58 -31.96 40.99
C ALA A 8 -28.81 -30.78 40.37
N VAL A 9 -29.13 -29.54 40.76
CA VAL A 9 -28.43 -28.35 40.27
C VAL A 9 -26.98 -28.31 40.75
N VAL A 10 -26.71 -28.63 42.02
CA VAL A 10 -25.35 -28.63 42.57
C VAL A 10 -24.43 -29.64 41.86
N VAL A 11 -24.97 -30.80 41.48
CA VAL A 11 -24.22 -31.83 40.77
C VAL A 11 -24.01 -31.49 39.29
N LEU A 12 -24.98 -30.84 38.64
CA LEU A 12 -24.89 -30.46 37.22
C LEU A 12 -24.14 -29.15 36.96
N ALA A 13 -24.14 -28.21 37.90
CA ALA A 13 -23.44 -26.94 37.76
C ALA A 13 -21.97 -27.09 37.30
N PRO A 14 -21.13 -27.96 37.91
CA PRO A 14 -19.74 -28.12 37.48
C PRO A 14 -19.61 -28.68 36.07
N THR A 15 -20.51 -29.58 35.63
CA THR A 15 -20.41 -30.17 34.28
C THR A 15 -20.77 -29.18 33.19
N ILE A 16 -21.78 -28.33 33.43
CA ILE A 16 -22.14 -27.24 32.51
C ILE A 16 -21.02 -26.21 32.42
N ALA A 17 -20.41 -25.84 33.55
CA ALA A 17 -19.28 -24.91 33.58
C ALA A 17 -18.08 -25.47 32.80
N GLN A 18 -17.74 -26.74 32.99
CA GLN A 18 -16.67 -27.41 32.23
C GLN A 18 -16.96 -27.46 30.73
N LEU A 19 -18.21 -27.71 30.33
CA LEU A 19 -18.59 -27.72 28.92
C LEU A 19 -18.41 -26.33 28.29
N ALA A 20 -18.78 -25.26 29.00
CA ALA A 20 -18.58 -23.90 28.54
C ALA A 20 -17.08 -23.57 28.37
N GLU A 21 -16.25 -23.96 29.33
CA GLU A 21 -14.80 -23.77 29.27
C GLU A 21 -14.17 -24.56 28.11
N GLN A 22 -14.58 -25.81 27.91
CA GLN A 22 -14.14 -26.62 26.77
C GLN A 22 -14.52 -25.99 25.43
N ARG A 23 -15.75 -25.48 25.30
CA ARG A 23 -16.22 -24.77 24.09
C ARG A 23 -15.38 -23.53 23.81
N GLN A 24 -15.08 -22.75 24.84
CA GLN A 24 -14.22 -21.57 24.72
C GLN A 24 -12.81 -21.97 24.27
N LYS A 25 -12.23 -23.00 24.88
CA LYS A 25 -10.88 -23.47 24.52
C LYS A 25 -10.80 -24.02 23.10
N ILE A 26 -11.83 -24.72 22.63
CA ILE A 26 -11.93 -25.18 21.24
C ILE A 26 -12.00 -23.99 20.29
N ALA A 27 -12.79 -22.97 20.61
CA ALA A 27 -12.90 -21.77 19.78
C ALA A 27 -11.57 -21.00 19.69
N GLU A 28 -10.86 -20.86 20.81
CA GLU A 28 -9.54 -20.23 20.86
C GLU A 28 -8.50 -21.01 20.04
N LEU A 29 -8.46 -22.34 20.17
CA LEU A 29 -7.56 -23.19 19.39
C LEU A 29 -7.87 -23.11 17.89
N GLN A 30 -9.14 -23.11 17.50
CA GLN A 30 -9.54 -22.96 16.10
C GLN A 30 -9.13 -21.60 15.54
N ALA A 31 -9.29 -20.52 16.31
CA ALA A 31 -8.84 -19.19 15.93
C ALA A 31 -7.30 -19.12 15.79
N THR A 32 -6.57 -19.84 16.66
CA THR A 32 -5.10 -19.92 16.57
C THR A 32 -4.66 -20.67 15.32
N VAL A 33 -5.30 -21.80 15.02
CA VAL A 33 -5.00 -22.59 13.81
C VAL A 33 -5.27 -21.78 12.55
N SER A 34 -6.42 -21.09 12.46
CA SER A 34 -6.74 -20.29 11.27
C SER A 34 -5.76 -19.12 11.08
N GLN A 35 -5.32 -18.47 12.15
CA GLN A 35 -4.25 -17.46 12.07
C GLN A 35 -2.94 -18.07 11.58
N GLN A 36 -2.53 -19.22 12.12
CA GLN A 36 -1.29 -19.88 11.69
C GLN A 36 -1.35 -20.34 10.23
N GLU A 37 -2.49 -20.86 9.77
CA GLU A 37 -2.70 -21.22 8.37
C GLU A 37 -2.56 -20.01 7.45
N SER A 38 -3.15 -18.86 7.83
CA SER A 38 -3.03 -17.62 7.07
C SER A 38 -1.58 -17.12 6.98
N GLU A 39 -0.83 -17.24 8.07
CA GLU A 39 0.58 -16.84 8.13
C GLU A 39 1.45 -17.76 7.28
N VAL A 40 1.21 -19.07 7.32
CA VAL A 40 1.89 -20.04 6.46
C VAL A 40 1.62 -19.74 4.98
N GLN A 41 0.39 -19.38 4.62
CA GLN A 41 0.06 -19.00 3.24
C GLN A 41 0.82 -17.75 2.82
N ARG A 42 0.82 -16.70 3.66
CA ARG A 42 1.57 -15.46 3.41
C ARG A 42 3.07 -15.73 3.20
N LEU A 43 3.66 -16.57 4.04
CA LEU A 43 5.07 -16.94 3.97
C LEU A 43 5.39 -17.77 2.72
N ARG A 44 4.46 -18.65 2.28
CA ARG A 44 4.59 -19.39 1.01
C ARG A 44 4.55 -18.47 -0.18
N ASP A 45 3.62 -17.53 -0.19
CA ASP A 45 3.51 -16.53 -1.27
C ASP A 45 4.76 -15.65 -1.32
N GLU A 46 5.27 -15.21 -0.16
CA GLU A 46 6.55 -14.53 -0.06
C GLU A 46 7.67 -15.35 -0.65
N ARG A 47 7.83 -16.61 -0.21
CA ARG A 47 8.85 -17.52 -0.72
C ARG A 47 8.79 -17.67 -2.23
N GLU A 48 7.60 -17.78 -2.81
CA GLU A 48 7.44 -17.90 -4.26
C GLU A 48 7.90 -16.62 -4.98
N ARG A 49 7.58 -15.44 -4.44
CA ARG A 49 8.10 -14.17 -4.99
C ARG A 49 9.62 -14.09 -4.92
N TRP A 50 10.24 -14.58 -3.85
CA TRP A 50 11.69 -14.64 -3.73
C TRP A 50 12.34 -15.69 -4.64
N ASN A 51 11.59 -16.64 -5.20
CA ASN A 51 12.11 -17.61 -6.17
C ASN A 51 12.20 -17.03 -7.60
N ASP A 52 11.54 -15.89 -7.89
CA ASP A 52 11.65 -15.22 -9.18
C ASP A 52 12.94 -14.39 -9.25
N GLU A 53 13.83 -14.77 -10.18
CA GLU A 53 15.09 -14.07 -10.44
C GLU A 53 14.89 -12.59 -10.78
N THR A 54 13.76 -12.24 -11.42
CA THR A 54 13.39 -10.86 -11.75
C THR A 54 13.12 -10.03 -10.50
N PHE A 55 12.49 -10.63 -9.49
CA PHE A 55 12.20 -9.97 -8.23
C PHE A 55 13.49 -9.73 -7.43
N ILE A 56 14.38 -10.73 -7.36
CA ILE A 56 15.68 -10.61 -6.69
C ILE A 56 16.54 -9.54 -7.36
N THR A 57 16.66 -9.55 -8.68
CA THR A 57 17.49 -8.58 -9.42
C THR A 57 16.96 -7.15 -9.29
N THR A 58 15.63 -6.96 -9.28
CA THR A 58 15.02 -5.64 -9.03
C THR A 58 15.31 -5.16 -7.60
N GLN A 59 15.14 -6.02 -6.60
CA GLN A 59 15.39 -5.65 -5.20
C GLN A 59 16.88 -5.38 -4.91
N ALA A 60 17.77 -6.13 -5.55
CA ALA A 60 19.22 -5.94 -5.46
C ALA A 60 19.69 -4.67 -6.19
N ARG A 61 19.06 -4.30 -7.32
CA ARG A 61 19.31 -3.01 -7.98
C ARG A 61 18.94 -1.84 -7.08
N ASP A 62 17.75 -1.88 -6.49
CA ASP A 62 17.23 -0.79 -5.65
C ASP A 62 18.04 -0.61 -4.36
N ARG A 63 18.37 -1.70 -3.66
CA ARG A 63 19.07 -1.62 -2.36
C ARG A 63 20.58 -1.68 -2.41
N LEU A 64 21.14 -2.42 -3.36
CA LEU A 64 22.57 -2.73 -3.40
C LEU A 64 23.27 -2.14 -4.64
N ALA A 65 22.55 -1.37 -5.48
CA ALA A 65 23.04 -0.87 -6.76
C ALA A 65 23.67 -1.98 -7.62
N TYR A 66 23.11 -3.21 -7.54
CA TYR A 66 23.61 -4.36 -8.28
C TYR A 66 23.45 -4.13 -9.79
N VAL A 67 24.54 -4.29 -10.54
CA VAL A 67 24.56 -4.13 -12.01
C VAL A 67 25.01 -5.42 -12.68
N MET A 68 24.43 -5.70 -13.85
CA MET A 68 24.84 -6.84 -14.67
C MET A 68 26.13 -6.49 -15.43
N PRO A 69 27.04 -7.46 -15.68
CA PRO A 69 28.23 -7.18 -16.48
C PRO A 69 27.87 -6.57 -17.85
N GLY A 70 28.33 -5.34 -18.10
CA GLY A 70 28.04 -4.56 -19.30
C GLY A 70 27.08 -3.37 -19.10
N GLU A 71 26.42 -3.25 -17.95
CA GLU A 71 25.61 -2.07 -17.60
C GLU A 71 26.43 -0.95 -16.94
N VAL A 72 26.09 0.31 -17.23
CA VAL A 72 26.68 1.50 -16.61
C VAL A 72 25.73 2.05 -15.55
N SER A 73 26.11 1.97 -14.28
CA SER A 73 25.34 2.52 -13.16
C SER A 73 25.56 4.04 -13.06
N TYR A 74 24.47 4.81 -13.01
CA TYR A 74 24.49 6.25 -12.72
C TYR A 74 23.95 6.47 -11.31
N LEU A 75 24.77 7.01 -10.43
CA LEU A 75 24.38 7.35 -9.06
C LEU A 75 24.14 8.87 -9.00
N VAL A 76 22.88 9.28 -8.83
CA VAL A 76 22.53 10.70 -8.69
C VAL A 76 22.76 11.08 -7.23
N ILE A 77 23.85 11.79 -6.97
CA ILE A 77 24.14 12.36 -5.66
C ILE A 77 23.43 13.71 -5.61
N ASP A 78 22.35 13.80 -4.83
CA ASP A 78 21.66 15.05 -4.58
C ASP A 78 22.41 15.85 -3.50
N ASP A 79 23.16 16.87 -3.92
CA ASP A 79 23.97 17.74 -3.07
C ASP A 79 23.16 18.86 -2.40
N ARG A 80 21.85 18.93 -2.64
CA ARG A 80 20.97 19.93 -2.05
C ARG A 80 20.86 19.72 -0.53
N SER A 81 20.66 20.82 0.20
CA SER A 81 20.42 20.78 1.64
C SER A 81 19.15 19.98 1.97
N GLU A 82 19.09 19.36 3.15
CA GLU A 82 17.89 18.61 3.61
C GLU A 82 16.61 19.46 3.54
N ALA A 83 16.72 20.79 3.76
CA ALA A 83 15.62 21.73 3.60
C ALA A 83 15.11 21.81 2.14
N ALA A 84 16.00 21.76 1.15
CA ALA A 84 15.64 21.75 -0.27
C ALA A 84 15.19 20.36 -0.78
N LYS A 85 15.58 19.27 -0.10
CA LYS A 85 15.07 17.91 -0.38
C LYS A 85 13.63 17.71 0.12
N THR A 86 13.26 18.37 1.23
CA THR A 86 11.94 18.26 1.86
C THR A 86 10.82 18.85 0.99
N ASP A 87 11.11 19.83 0.11
CA ASP A 87 10.11 20.39 -0.83
C ASP A 87 9.50 19.35 -1.77
N ALA A 88 10.25 18.27 -2.10
CA ALA A 88 9.76 17.18 -2.95
C ALA A 88 8.79 16.23 -2.24
N THR A 89 8.68 16.32 -0.90
CA THR A 89 7.76 15.55 -0.06
C THR A 89 6.63 16.45 0.47
N THR A 90 6.34 17.56 -0.20
CA THR A 90 5.13 18.32 0.08
C THR A 90 3.94 17.41 -0.23
N GLU A 91 3.15 17.08 0.80
CA GLU A 91 1.93 16.28 0.65
C GLU A 91 1.11 16.82 -0.52
N VAL A 92 0.94 15.99 -1.55
CA VAL A 92 0.04 16.29 -2.65
C VAL A 92 -1.35 16.36 -2.04
N SER A 93 -1.90 17.58 -1.96
CA SER A 93 -3.25 17.79 -1.44
C SER A 93 -4.23 16.91 -2.21
N ALA A 94 -5.04 16.14 -1.48
CA ALA A 94 -6.11 15.33 -2.06
C ALA A 94 -7.24 16.18 -2.66
N ASP A 95 -7.27 17.48 -2.36
CA ASP A 95 -8.11 18.44 -3.05
C ASP A 95 -7.58 18.65 -4.47
N VAL A 96 -8.33 18.11 -5.43
CA VAL A 96 -8.16 18.44 -6.84
C VAL A 96 -8.52 19.92 -7.00
N THR A 97 -7.49 20.77 -6.98
CA THR A 97 -7.65 22.15 -7.41
C THR A 97 -7.85 22.12 -8.91
N GLU A 98 -9.11 22.21 -9.34
CA GLU A 98 -9.46 22.40 -10.74
C GLU A 98 -8.79 23.71 -11.19
N MET A 99 -7.71 23.57 -11.95
CA MET A 99 -7.03 24.70 -12.54
C MET A 99 -8.04 25.31 -13.53
N LYS A 100 -8.65 26.44 -13.16
CA LYS A 100 -9.63 27.23 -13.93
C LYS A 100 -9.10 27.77 -15.27
N GLY A 101 -8.05 27.17 -15.82
CA GLY A 101 -7.50 27.48 -17.12
C GLY A 101 -7.94 26.42 -18.11
N ASP A 102 -8.83 26.80 -19.03
CA ASP A 102 -9.05 26.06 -20.27
C ASP A 102 -7.80 26.24 -21.16
N TRP A 103 -6.77 25.44 -20.84
CA TRP A 103 -5.49 25.47 -21.53
C TRP A 103 -5.66 25.15 -23.01
N MET A 104 -6.65 24.30 -23.35
CA MET A 104 -6.96 23.92 -24.71
C MET A 104 -7.46 25.13 -25.52
N SER A 105 -8.40 25.90 -24.96
CA SER A 105 -8.88 27.16 -25.57
C SER A 105 -7.78 28.22 -25.62
N THR A 106 -6.91 28.27 -24.62
CA THR A 106 -5.77 29.21 -24.59
C THR A 106 -4.78 28.93 -25.73
N ILE A 107 -4.47 27.65 -25.98
CA ILE A 107 -3.62 27.25 -27.10
C ILE A 107 -4.30 27.54 -28.44
N LEU A 108 -5.59 27.19 -28.58
CA LEU A 108 -6.32 27.39 -29.83
C LEU A 108 -6.49 28.87 -30.18
N SER A 109 -6.80 29.71 -29.18
CA SER A 109 -6.89 31.16 -29.36
C SER A 109 -5.54 31.80 -29.67
N SER A 110 -4.44 31.30 -29.09
CA SER A 110 -3.09 31.75 -29.43
C SER A 110 -2.75 31.48 -30.90
N VAL A 111 -3.04 30.27 -31.40
CA VAL A 111 -2.83 29.91 -32.82
C VAL A 111 -3.70 30.75 -33.75
N MET A 112 -4.99 30.91 -33.42
CA MET A 112 -5.92 31.74 -34.21
C MET A 112 -5.48 33.20 -34.23
N THR A 113 -5.07 33.74 -33.07
CA THR A 113 -4.57 35.12 -32.96
C THR A 113 -3.28 35.30 -33.73
N ALA A 114 -2.37 34.34 -33.71
CA ALA A 114 -1.13 34.38 -34.49
C ALA A 114 -1.40 34.26 -36.00
N GLY A 115 -2.40 33.48 -36.42
CA GLY A 115 -2.79 33.33 -37.82
C GLY A 115 -3.60 34.50 -38.38
N LEU A 116 -4.37 35.18 -37.53
CA LEU A 116 -5.16 36.39 -37.86
C LEU A 116 -4.41 37.68 -37.56
N ALA A 117 -3.23 37.60 -36.94
CA ALA A 117 -2.39 38.77 -36.70
C ALA A 117 -2.14 39.42 -38.07
N PRO A 118 -2.51 40.72 -38.24
CA PRO A 118 -2.21 41.40 -39.48
C PRO A 118 -0.71 41.27 -39.69
N ALA A 119 -0.29 40.74 -40.84
CA ALA A 119 1.11 40.77 -41.22
C ALA A 119 1.56 42.21 -40.97
N ALA A 120 2.53 42.40 -40.08
CA ALA A 120 3.17 43.68 -39.89
C ALA A 120 3.80 44.01 -41.24
N GLY A 121 2.99 44.64 -42.09
CA GLY A 121 3.34 45.02 -43.44
C GLY A 121 4.45 46.01 -43.28
N GLY A 122 5.68 45.56 -43.55
CA GLY A 122 6.78 46.46 -43.73
C GLY A 122 6.44 47.44 -44.84
N ALA A 123 6.64 48.72 -44.58
CA ALA A 123 7.17 49.67 -45.55
C ALA A 123 7.42 51.01 -44.87
N GLY A 124 8.64 51.51 -45.08
CA GLY A 124 8.88 52.93 -45.40
C GLY A 124 9.06 53.86 -44.23
#